data_AF-K1YLZ6-F1
#
_entry.id   AF-K1YLZ6-F1
#
_cell.length_a   1.000
_cell.length_b   1.000
_cell.length_c   1.000
_cell.angle_alpha   90.00
_cell.angle_beta   90.00
_cell.angle_gamma   90.00
#
_symmetry.space_group_name_H-M   'P 1'
#
loop_
_entity.id
_entity.type
_entity.pdbx_description
1 polymer ?
#
loop_
_entity_poly.entity_id
_entity_poly.type
_entity_poly.pdbx_seq_one_letter_code
_entity_poly.pdbx_strand_id
1 'polypeptide(L)'
;MAVPKLQQLSKSVVQGPSLATGAIPTRDWMEIPAVFKSGNYAYPAKKEKVEYLNSQSGLHFPNAREWSPEDEDWKLPADWKEIILKGLKERLDKFRSLKIFMDCCVRCGACADKCHFFLGTG
;
A
#
# COMPACT_ATOMS: atom_id res chain seq x y z
N MET A 1 -20.41 1.24 8.02
CA MET A 1 -19.55 0.19 8.61
C MET A 1 -20.43 -0.76 9.38
N ALA A 2 -20.52 -2.03 9.00
CA ALA A 2 -21.30 -3.01 9.73
C ALA A 2 -20.57 -3.32 11.05
N VAL A 3 -21.21 -3.03 12.19
CA VAL A 3 -20.67 -3.40 13.50
C VAL A 3 -20.57 -4.93 13.55
N PRO A 4 -19.38 -5.51 13.76
CA PRO A 4 -19.25 -6.96 13.84
C PRO A 4 -20.12 -7.49 14.98
N LYS A 5 -20.83 -8.60 14.76
CA LYS A 5 -21.66 -9.19 15.81
C LYS A 5 -20.76 -9.66 16.97
N LEU A 6 -21.22 -9.51 18.21
CA LEU A 6 -20.48 -9.91 19.42
C LEU A 6 -19.98 -11.37 19.36
N GLN A 7 -20.78 -12.26 18.77
CA GLN A 7 -20.43 -13.67 18.53
C GLN A 7 -19.26 -13.87 17.56
N GLN A 8 -19.06 -12.94 16.62
CA GLN A 8 -17.97 -12.99 15.65
C GLN A 8 -16.68 -12.48 16.28
N LEU A 9 -16.78 -11.44 17.12
CA LEU A 9 -15.66 -10.89 17.89
C LEU A 9 -15.15 -11.87 18.95
N SER A 10 -16.06 -12.52 19.68
CA SER A 10 -15.66 -13.52 20.70
C SER A 10 -14.89 -14.68 20.07
N LYS A 11 -15.31 -15.16 18.89
CA LYS A 11 -14.59 -16.19 18.14
C LYS A 11 -13.23 -15.71 17.66
N SER A 12 -13.13 -14.50 17.09
CA SER A 12 -11.85 -13.99 16.60
C SER A 12 -10.81 -13.75 17.70
N VAL A 13 -11.25 -13.32 18.89
CA VAL A 13 -10.35 -13.09 20.04
C VAL A 13 -9.83 -14.42 20.60
N VAL A 14 -10.66 -15.47 20.63
CA VAL A 14 -10.28 -16.76 21.21
C VAL A 14 -9.54 -17.67 20.22
N GLN A 15 -9.87 -17.60 18.93
CA GLN A 15 -9.32 -18.51 17.91
C GLN A 15 -8.23 -17.88 17.04
N GLY A 16 -8.15 -16.55 16.97
CA GLY A 16 -7.14 -15.85 16.18
C GLY A 16 -5.77 -15.81 16.87
N PRO A 17 -4.66 -15.68 16.11
CA PRO A 17 -3.37 -15.32 16.68
C PRO A 17 -3.50 -13.92 17.29
N SER A 18 -3.52 -13.86 18.61
CA SER A 18 -3.67 -12.61 19.36
C SER A 18 -2.75 -12.65 20.57
N LEU A 19 -2.36 -11.47 21.06
CA LEU A 19 -1.57 -11.35 22.29
C LEU A 19 -2.31 -11.98 23.50
N ALA A 20 -3.65 -11.98 23.50
CA ALA A 20 -4.47 -12.56 24.56
C ALA A 20 -4.42 -14.10 24.59
N THR A 21 -4.13 -14.74 23.45
CA THR A 21 -4.03 -16.20 23.33
C THR A 21 -2.59 -16.70 23.37
N GLY A 22 -1.60 -15.80 23.49
CA GLY A 22 -0.17 -16.13 23.41
C GLY A 22 0.27 -16.68 22.04
N ALA A 23 -0.62 -16.65 21.05
CA ALA A 23 -0.40 -17.24 19.75
C ALA A 23 0.24 -16.22 18.81
N ILE A 24 1.39 -16.57 18.25
CA ILE A 24 2.06 -15.81 17.19
C ILE A 24 1.39 -16.10 15.82
N PRO A 25 1.41 -15.14 14.86
CA PRO A 25 0.97 -15.39 13.50
C PRO A 25 1.67 -16.62 12.91
N THR A 26 0.88 -17.56 12.38
CA THR A 26 1.39 -18.84 11.86
C THR A 26 1.80 -18.79 10.38
N ARG A 27 1.60 -17.64 9.72
CA ARG A 27 1.92 -17.41 8.31
C ARG A 27 2.78 -16.17 8.17
N ASP A 28 3.63 -16.15 7.16
CA ASP A 28 4.40 -14.95 6.83
C ASP A 28 3.45 -13.83 6.39
N TRP A 29 3.80 -12.58 6.70
CA TRP A 29 2.96 -11.43 6.37
C TRP A 29 2.78 -11.24 4.86
N MET A 30 3.72 -11.72 4.02
CA MET A 30 3.61 -11.70 2.56
C MET A 30 2.64 -12.77 2.02
N GLU A 31 2.32 -13.81 2.81
CA GLU A 31 1.36 -14.85 2.43
C GLU A 31 -0.10 -14.47 2.72
N ILE A 32 -0.32 -13.32 3.37
CA ILE A 32 -1.64 -12.82 3.74
C ILE A 32 -2.06 -11.76 2.71
N PRO A 33 -2.87 -12.12 1.70
CA PRO A 33 -3.23 -11.18 0.64
C PRO A 33 -4.15 -10.07 1.18
N ALA A 34 -3.99 -8.86 0.63
CA ALA A 34 -4.92 -7.77 0.87
C ALA A 34 -6.29 -8.12 0.26
N VAL A 35 -7.34 -8.09 1.08
CA VAL A 35 -8.72 -8.35 0.62
C VAL A 35 -9.36 -7.04 0.16
N PHE A 36 -9.56 -6.91 -1.14
CA PHE A 36 -10.33 -5.80 -1.71
C PHE A 36 -11.79 -5.94 -1.30
N LYS A 37 -12.30 -4.94 -0.59
CA LYS A 37 -13.72 -4.83 -0.22
C LYS A 37 -14.23 -3.51 -0.73
N SER A 38 -15.46 -3.47 -1.20
CA SER A 38 -16.10 -2.20 -1.58
C SER A 38 -15.99 -1.18 -0.44
N GLY A 39 -15.46 0.01 -0.75
CA GLY A 39 -15.19 1.07 0.22
C GLY A 39 -13.84 1.02 0.93
N ASN A 40 -12.98 0.03 0.67
CA ASN A 40 -11.62 -0.09 1.27
C ASN A 40 -10.48 0.30 0.31
N TYR A 41 -10.78 0.87 -0.85
CA TYR A 41 -9.79 1.27 -1.83
C TYR A 41 -10.18 2.60 -2.48
N ALA A 42 -9.20 3.31 -3.03
CA ALA A 42 -9.43 4.57 -3.74
C ALA A 42 -9.86 4.28 -5.19
N TYR A 43 -10.95 4.91 -5.63
CA TYR A 43 -11.40 4.80 -7.01
C TYR A 43 -10.56 5.71 -7.93
N PRO A 44 -10.26 5.27 -9.16
CA PRO A 44 -9.59 6.12 -10.13
C PRO A 44 -10.48 7.27 -10.58
N ALA A 45 -9.84 8.35 -11.04
CA ALA A 45 -10.55 9.46 -11.67
C ALA A 45 -11.17 9.01 -13.00
N LYS A 46 -12.39 9.48 -13.28
CA LYS A 46 -13.07 9.23 -14.56
C LYS A 46 -12.22 9.75 -15.73
N LYS A 47 -12.12 8.98 -16.81
CA LYS A 47 -11.29 9.30 -17.97
C LYS A 47 -11.60 10.70 -18.54
N GLU A 48 -12.88 11.05 -18.67
CA GLU A 48 -13.31 12.34 -19.22
C GLU A 48 -12.88 13.51 -18.33
N LYS A 49 -12.80 13.30 -17.01
CA LYS A 49 -12.33 14.33 -16.07
C LYS A 49 -10.83 14.52 -16.16
N VAL A 50 -10.07 13.45 -16.33
CA VAL A 50 -8.62 13.52 -16.54
C VAL A 50 -8.30 14.22 -17.86
N GLU A 51 -9.01 13.88 -18.94
CA GLU A 51 -8.87 14.53 -20.24
C GLU A 51 -9.25 16.01 -20.20
N TYR A 52 -10.35 16.35 -19.52
CA TYR A 52 -10.73 17.73 -19.28
C TYR A 52 -9.63 18.50 -18.52
N LEU A 53 -9.09 17.93 -17.45
CA LEU A 53 -8.00 18.56 -16.70
C LEU A 53 -6.74 18.75 -17.55
N ASN A 54 -6.44 17.81 -18.44
CA ASN A 54 -5.32 17.92 -19.38
C ASN A 54 -5.52 18.97 -20.48
N SER A 55 -6.75 19.38 -20.76
CA SER A 55 -7.03 20.46 -21.71
C SER A 55 -6.74 21.86 -21.13
N GLN A 56 -6.56 21.96 -19.82
CA GLN A 56 -6.23 23.22 -19.14
C GLN A 56 -4.72 23.49 -19.22
N SER A 57 -4.35 24.76 -19.37
CA SER A 57 -2.94 25.15 -19.42
C SER A 57 -2.25 24.92 -18.07
N GLY A 58 -1.11 24.24 -18.08
CA GLY A 58 -0.27 24.00 -16.90
C GLY A 58 -0.57 22.74 -16.10
N LEU A 59 -1.55 21.91 -16.53
CA LEU A 59 -1.89 20.65 -15.88
C LEU A 59 -1.64 19.48 -16.84
N HIS A 60 -0.94 18.45 -16.35
CA HIS A 60 -0.67 17.24 -17.13
C HIS A 60 -0.71 15.99 -16.25
N PHE A 61 -1.77 15.21 -16.42
CA PHE A 61 -1.98 13.90 -15.84
C PHE A 61 -1.82 12.83 -16.92
N PRO A 62 -0.72 12.06 -16.90
CA PRO A 62 -0.49 11.01 -17.89
C PRO A 62 -1.44 9.81 -17.69
N ASN A 63 -1.62 9.01 -18.75
CA ASN A 63 -2.31 7.71 -18.72
C ASN A 63 -3.78 7.73 -18.28
N ALA A 64 -4.58 8.66 -18.83
CA ALA A 64 -6.04 8.66 -18.68
C ALA A 64 -6.64 7.36 -19.27
N ARG A 65 -7.18 6.49 -18.40
CA ARG A 65 -7.77 5.21 -18.81
C ARG A 65 -8.90 4.80 -17.88
N GLU A 66 -9.80 3.96 -18.39
CA GLU A 66 -10.89 3.38 -17.63
C GLU A 66 -10.49 2.00 -17.08
N TRP A 67 -10.48 1.90 -15.75
CA TRP A 67 -10.17 0.70 -14.98
C TRP A 67 -10.81 0.80 -13.58
N SER A 68 -10.96 -0.34 -12.90
CA SER A 68 -11.38 -0.44 -11.50
C SER A 68 -10.39 -1.30 -10.71
N PRO A 69 -10.15 -1.04 -9.41
CA PRO A 69 -9.33 -1.91 -8.56
C PRO A 69 -9.88 -3.34 -8.41
N GLU A 70 -11.16 -3.55 -8.71
CA GLU A 70 -11.79 -4.88 -8.71
C GLU A 70 -11.60 -5.62 -10.04
N ASP A 71 -11.14 -4.95 -11.09
CA ASP A 71 -10.90 -5.58 -12.39
C ASP A 71 -9.63 -6.44 -12.32
N GLU A 72 -9.65 -7.60 -13.00
CA GLU A 72 -8.47 -8.47 -13.14
C GLU A 72 -7.36 -7.82 -13.98
N ASP A 73 -7.71 -6.95 -14.93
CA ASP A 73 -6.78 -6.22 -15.79
C ASP A 73 -6.95 -4.70 -15.66
N TRP A 74 -5.89 -4.02 -15.21
CA TRP A 74 -5.85 -2.56 -15.06
C TRP A 74 -5.39 -1.83 -16.33
N LYS A 75 -5.22 -2.55 -17.45
CA LYS A 75 -4.79 -2.03 -18.75
C LYS A 75 -3.48 -1.25 -18.65
N LEU A 76 -2.53 -1.79 -17.90
CA LEU A 76 -1.21 -1.22 -17.74
C LEU A 76 -0.35 -1.52 -18.98
N PRO A 77 0.63 -0.65 -19.32
CA PRO A 77 1.64 -1.00 -20.31
C PRO A 77 2.32 -2.33 -19.96
N ALA A 78 2.69 -3.14 -20.96
CA ALA A 78 3.27 -4.46 -20.71
C ALA A 78 4.55 -4.42 -19.84
N ASP A 79 5.29 -3.32 -19.89
CA ASP A 79 6.54 -3.04 -19.17
C ASP A 79 6.35 -2.11 -17.96
N TRP A 80 5.12 -1.99 -17.43
CA TRP A 80 4.80 -1.08 -16.31
C TRP A 80 5.72 -1.29 -15.10
N LYS A 81 6.08 -2.54 -14.82
CA LYS A 81 6.90 -2.91 -13.67
C LYS A 81 8.33 -2.37 -13.85
N GLU A 82 8.89 -2.57 -15.02
CA GLU A 82 10.22 -2.10 -15.41
C GLU A 82 10.30 -0.57 -15.39
N ILE A 83 9.28 0.11 -15.92
CA ILE A 83 9.17 1.58 -15.89
C ILE A 83 9.25 2.09 -14.45
N ILE A 84 8.48 1.52 -13.53
CA ILE A 84 8.46 1.93 -12.12
C ILE A 84 9.79 1.63 -11.43
N LEU A 85 10.34 0.42 -11.62
CA LEU A 85 11.59 0.03 -10.97
C LEU A 85 12.77 0.90 -11.44
N LYS A 86 12.87 1.17 -12.74
CA LYS A 86 13.90 2.04 -13.30
C LYS A 86 13.72 3.47 -12.80
N GLY A 87 12.50 4.00 -12.84
CA GLY A 87 12.20 5.34 -12.36
C GLY A 87 12.54 5.53 -10.88
N LEU A 88 12.22 4.55 -10.04
CA LEU A 88 12.57 4.57 -8.61
C LEU A 88 14.08 4.50 -8.40
N LYS A 89 14.78 3.61 -9.12
CA LYS A 89 16.25 3.50 -9.07
C LYS A 89 16.94 4.82 -9.40
N GLU A 90 16.54 5.47 -10.50
CA GLU A 90 17.09 6.77 -10.90
C GLU A 90 16.92 7.84 -9.81
N ARG A 91 15.78 7.86 -9.13
CA ARG A 91 15.49 8.81 -8.05
C ARG A 91 16.28 8.48 -6.79
N LEU A 92 16.45 7.20 -6.46
CA LEU A 92 17.31 6.78 -5.36
C LEU A 92 18.77 7.15 -5.62
N ASP A 93 19.27 7.01 -6.85
CA ASP A 93 20.64 7.37 -7.22
C ASP A 93 20.86 8.88 -7.15
N LYS A 94 19.86 9.68 -7.53
CA LYS A 94 19.93 11.14 -7.49
C LYS A 94 19.72 11.74 -6.09
N PHE A 95 18.82 11.17 -5.28
CA PHE A 95 18.35 11.77 -4.04
C PHE A 95 18.68 10.94 -2.81
N ARG A 96 19.71 11.36 -2.07
CA ARG A 96 20.05 10.79 -0.76
C ARG A 96 18.92 10.95 0.26
N SER A 97 18.17 12.05 0.22
CA SER A 97 17.02 12.27 1.08
C SER A 97 15.95 11.18 0.92
N LEU A 98 15.70 10.71 -0.31
CA LEU A 98 14.77 9.61 -0.58
C LEU A 98 15.31 8.29 -0.01
N LYS A 99 16.60 8.00 -0.17
CA LYS A 99 17.24 6.82 0.43
C LYS A 99 17.11 6.82 1.95
N ILE A 100 17.39 7.94 2.61
CA ILE A 100 17.25 8.09 4.07
C ILE A 100 15.78 7.95 4.49
N PHE A 101 14.85 8.58 3.76
CA PHE A 101 13.42 8.46 4.05
C PHE A 101 12.93 7.01 4.00
N MET A 102 13.47 6.19 3.08
CA MET A 102 13.12 4.77 2.97
C MET A 102 13.79 3.90 4.03
N ASP A 103 14.91 4.32 4.60
CA ASP A 103 15.68 3.55 5.60
C ASP A 103 15.34 3.94 7.06
N CYS A 104 14.90 5.18 7.29
CA CYS A 104 14.61 5.68 8.63
C CYS A 104 13.20 5.32 9.12
N CYS A 105 13.10 4.92 10.38
CA CYS A 105 11.84 4.72 11.07
C CYS A 105 11.07 6.04 11.19
N VAL A 106 9.83 6.06 10.70
CA VAL A 106 8.94 7.24 10.81
C VAL A 106 8.55 7.61 12.25
N ARG A 107 8.79 6.72 13.22
CA ARG A 107 8.50 6.98 14.64
C ARG A 107 9.69 7.60 15.39
N CYS A 108 10.89 7.05 15.24
CA CYS A 108 12.06 7.46 16.03
C CYS A 108 13.25 8.00 15.20
N GLY A 109 13.21 7.92 13.87
CA GLY A 109 14.28 8.37 13.00
C GLY A 109 15.52 7.45 12.93
N ALA A 110 15.55 6.35 13.70
CA ALA A 110 16.61 5.36 13.60
C ALA A 110 16.55 4.62 12.25
N CYS A 111 17.70 4.30 11.67
CA CYS A 111 17.80 3.41 10.50
C CYS A 111 17.21 2.02 10.80
N ALA A 112 16.84 1.27 9.77
CA ALA A 112 16.18 -0.02 9.90
C ALA A 112 16.98 -1.02 10.75
N ASP A 113 18.31 -0.98 10.67
CA ASP A 113 19.25 -1.80 11.45
C ASP A 113 19.21 -1.54 12.96
N LYS A 114 18.78 -0.35 13.38
CA LYS A 114 18.73 0.10 14.79
C LYS A 114 17.31 0.45 15.24
N CYS A 115 16.30 0.17 14.43
CA CYS A 115 14.93 0.54 14.72
C CYS A 115 14.37 -0.30 15.87
N HIS A 116 14.09 0.33 17.01
CA HIS A 116 13.52 -0.34 18.19
C HIS A 116 12.22 -1.09 17.89
N PHE A 117 11.37 -0.53 17.02
CA PHE A 117 10.11 -1.17 16.63
C PHE A 117 10.31 -2.36 15.69
N PHE A 118 11.30 -2.28 14.79
CA PHE A 118 11.62 -3.38 13.89
C PHE A 118 12.29 -4.55 14.64
N LEU A 119 13.16 -4.22 15.60
CA LEU A 119 13.85 -5.20 16.46
C LEU A 119 13.01 -5.67 17.66
N GLY A 120 11.83 -5.09 17.87
CA GLY A 120 10.95 -5.45 19.00
C GLY A 120 11.46 -5.05 20.38
N THR A 121 12.35 -4.04 20.47
CA THR A 121 12.90 -3.52 21.72
C THR A 121 12.24 -2.20 22.17
N GLY A 122 11.17 -1.77 21.51
CA GLY A 122 10.49 -0.48 21.71
C GLY A 122 9.16 -0.60 22.44
#